data_AF-A0A670YGW4-F1
#
_entry.id   AF-A0A670YGW4-F1
#
_cell.length_a   1.000
_cell.length_b   1.000
_cell.length_c   1.000
_cell.angle_alpha   90.00
_cell.angle_beta   90.00
_cell.angle_gamma   90.00
#
_symmetry.space_group_name_H-M   'P 1'
#
loop_
_entity.id
_entity.type
_entity.pdbx_description
1 polymer ?
#
loop_
_entity_poly.entity_id
_entity_poly.type
_entity_poly.pdbx_seq_one_letter_code
_entity_poly.pdbx_strand_id
1 'polypeptide(L)'
;TRSIKLIYLPIYTSNHPNLNEEVVLIRALRDSNLPKFLADDALLFSGIISDLFPGVIIPEHNYGVLQSTIVDIILSKGLQTEATMIRKVIQLYETMLVRHGVMLVGPTGGGKTTVYQILADTLGALHKAGEDYHFFQPVKTYVLNPKSITMGELYGEVNNLTLEWKDGLMALSVRAAVVDTSEDHKWIISDGPVDALWIENLNTVLDDNKMLCLANSERIKLTPSIHMMFEVEDLRVASPATVSRCGMVYIDPEELKWMPYVKTWMAGLEEKVCFI
;
A
#
# COMPACT_ATOMS: atom_id res chain seq x y z
N THR A 1 -18.79 3.65 4.41
CA THR A 1 -19.49 4.61 5.30
C THR A 1 -18.72 4.95 6.57
N ARG A 2 -18.17 3.99 7.34
CA ARG A 2 -17.34 4.29 8.54
C ARG A 2 -16.03 5.03 8.21
N SER A 3 -15.28 4.61 7.19
CA SER A 3 -14.00 5.24 6.80
C SER A 3 -14.13 6.69 6.34
N ILE A 4 -15.25 7.03 5.67
CA ILE A 4 -15.52 8.38 5.16
C ILE A 4 -15.79 9.36 6.31
N LYS A 5 -16.64 8.99 7.28
CA LYS A 5 -17.02 9.86 8.41
C LYS A 5 -15.94 10.01 9.48
N LEU A 6 -15.17 8.96 9.75
CA LEU A 6 -14.22 8.94 10.88
C LEU A 6 -12.81 9.42 10.51
N ILE A 7 -12.42 9.34 9.24
CA ILE A 7 -11.01 9.53 8.84
C ILE A 7 -10.86 10.60 7.76
N TYR A 8 -11.62 10.51 6.66
CA TYR A 8 -11.48 11.49 5.57
C TYR A 8 -12.12 12.84 5.90
N LEU A 9 -13.30 12.86 6.53
CA LEU A 9 -13.95 14.12 6.92
C LEU A 9 -13.05 14.99 7.82
N PRO A 10 -12.47 14.49 8.92
CA PRO A 10 -11.62 15.29 9.82
C PRO A 10 -10.32 15.80 9.18
N ILE A 11 -9.70 14.99 8.31
CA ILE A 11 -8.48 15.39 7.58
C ILE A 11 -8.80 16.55 6.63
N TYR A 12 -9.91 16.45 5.90
CA TYR A 12 -10.29 17.48 4.94
C TYR A 12 -10.84 18.76 5.58
N THR A 13 -11.61 18.65 6.66
CA THR A 13 -12.12 19.84 7.38
C THR A 13 -11.01 20.59 8.09
N SER A 14 -9.97 19.90 8.59
CA SER A 14 -8.82 20.55 9.24
C SER A 14 -7.89 21.25 8.24
N ASN A 15 -7.68 20.65 7.06
CA ASN A 15 -6.78 21.21 6.04
C ASN A 15 -7.41 22.33 5.19
N HIS A 16 -8.75 22.40 5.13
CA HIS A 16 -9.45 23.38 4.29
C HIS A 16 -10.75 23.92 4.92
N PRO A 17 -10.66 24.78 5.95
CA PRO A 17 -11.83 25.29 6.67
C PRO A 17 -12.80 26.16 5.84
N ASN A 18 -12.39 26.61 4.64
CA ASN A 18 -13.18 27.48 3.76
C ASN A 18 -13.80 26.76 2.54
N LEU A 19 -13.61 25.44 2.40
CA LEU A 19 -14.24 24.67 1.31
C LEU A 19 -15.70 24.35 1.66
N ASN A 20 -16.58 24.39 0.66
CA ASN A 20 -17.97 23.95 0.82
C ASN A 20 -18.01 22.49 1.32
N GLU A 21 -18.78 22.23 2.38
CA GLU A 21 -18.93 20.90 2.98
C GLU A 21 -19.34 19.83 1.95
N GLU A 22 -20.15 20.20 0.95
CA GLU A 22 -20.53 19.30 -0.14
C GLU A 22 -19.31 18.87 -0.98
N VAL A 23 -18.42 19.81 -1.31
CA VAL A 23 -17.19 19.53 -2.06
C VAL A 23 -16.28 18.62 -1.24
N VAL A 24 -16.16 18.87 0.07
CA VAL A 24 -15.38 18.03 0.99
C VAL A 24 -15.95 16.62 1.07
N LEU A 25 -17.27 16.48 1.16
CA LEU A 25 -17.94 15.18 1.24
C LEU A 25 -17.76 14.37 -0.05
N ILE A 26 -18.00 15.00 -1.21
CA ILE A 26 -17.84 14.36 -2.53
C ILE A 26 -16.39 13.91 -2.72
N ARG A 27 -15.43 14.73 -2.30
CA ARG A 27 -14.00 14.40 -2.35
C ARG A 27 -13.65 13.22 -1.44
N ALA A 28 -14.08 13.25 -0.19
CA ALA A 28 -13.89 12.13 0.74
C ALA A 28 -14.53 10.82 0.22
N LEU A 29 -15.69 10.91 -0.43
CA LEU A 29 -16.35 9.78 -1.09
C LEU A 29 -15.54 9.26 -2.27
N ARG A 30 -15.02 10.16 -3.11
CA ARG A 30 -14.21 9.82 -4.27
C ARG A 30 -12.89 9.16 -3.87
N ASP A 31 -12.13 9.77 -2.98
CA ASP A 31 -10.79 9.30 -2.60
C ASP A 31 -10.85 7.98 -1.80
N SER A 32 -11.91 7.78 -1.00
CA SER A 32 -12.09 6.52 -0.27
C SER A 32 -12.49 5.34 -1.17
N ASN A 33 -12.95 5.58 -2.40
CA ASN A 33 -13.48 4.53 -3.28
C ASN A 33 -12.71 4.36 -4.59
N LEU A 34 -12.12 5.41 -5.17
CA LEU A 34 -11.33 5.34 -6.39
C LEU A 34 -10.22 4.26 -6.36
N PRO A 35 -9.45 4.08 -5.28
CA PRO A 35 -8.41 3.04 -5.23
C PRO A 35 -8.95 1.60 -5.35
N LYS A 36 -10.25 1.40 -5.08
CA LYS A 36 -10.92 0.09 -5.07
C LYS A 36 -11.53 -0.29 -6.42
N PHE A 37 -11.53 0.62 -7.39
CA PHE A 37 -12.21 0.42 -8.67
C PHE A 37 -11.21 0.05 -9.77
N LEU A 38 -11.67 -0.79 -10.70
CA LEU A 38 -11.04 -0.95 -12.01
C LEU A 38 -11.34 0.29 -12.87
N ALA A 39 -10.67 0.42 -14.02
CA ALA A 39 -10.81 1.59 -14.89
C ALA A 39 -12.27 1.84 -15.32
N ASP A 40 -12.98 0.78 -15.71
CA ASP A 40 -14.40 0.86 -16.13
C ASP A 40 -15.33 1.23 -14.97
N ASP A 41 -15.09 0.66 -13.79
CA ASP A 41 -15.86 0.97 -12.59
C ASP A 41 -15.65 2.42 -12.12
N ALA A 42 -14.44 2.95 -12.30
CA ALA A 42 -14.12 4.34 -11.97
C ALA A 42 -14.88 5.32 -12.86
N LEU A 43 -15.08 4.98 -14.14
CA LEU A 43 -15.92 5.76 -15.07
C LEU A 43 -17.40 5.74 -14.63
N LEU A 44 -17.93 4.56 -14.32
CA LEU A 44 -19.31 4.41 -13.83
C LEU A 44 -19.54 5.18 -12.52
N PHE A 45 -18.61 5.06 -11.58
CA PHE A 45 -18.67 5.79 -10.32
C PHE A 45 -18.64 7.31 -10.52
N SER A 46 -17.81 7.80 -11.45
CA SER A 46 -17.76 9.22 -11.79
C SER A 46 -19.09 9.72 -12.38
N GLY A 47 -19.75 8.90 -13.20
CA GLY A 47 -21.10 9.17 -13.69
C GLY A 47 -22.13 9.28 -12.56
N ILE A 48 -22.13 8.31 -11.64
CA ILE A 48 -23.03 8.33 -10.46
C ILE A 48 -22.80 9.57 -9.61
N ILE A 49 -21.54 9.97 -9.37
CA ILE A 49 -21.23 11.18 -8.60
C ILE A 49 -21.73 12.44 -9.32
N SER A 50 -21.55 12.53 -10.64
CA SER A 50 -22.03 13.66 -11.43
C SER A 50 -23.57 13.78 -11.41
N ASP A 51 -24.27 12.64 -11.40
CA ASP A 51 -25.74 12.61 -11.32
C ASP A 51 -26.25 12.99 -9.92
N LEU A 52 -25.56 12.55 -8.86
CA LEU A 52 -25.94 12.85 -7.47
C LEU A 52 -25.61 14.29 -7.05
N PHE A 53 -24.57 14.89 -7.63
CA PHE A 53 -24.08 16.23 -7.30
C PHE A 53 -23.84 17.08 -8.56
N PRO A 54 -24.91 17.48 -9.28
CA PRO A 54 -24.79 18.23 -10.51
C PRO A 54 -24.21 19.63 -10.28
N GLY A 55 -23.25 20.03 -11.12
CA GLY A 55 -22.64 21.37 -11.10
C GLY A 55 -21.50 21.55 -10.09
N VAL A 56 -21.12 20.52 -9.34
CA VAL A 56 -19.97 20.58 -8.42
C VAL A 56 -18.69 20.21 -9.16
N ILE A 57 -17.79 21.19 -9.34
CA ILE A 57 -16.46 20.95 -9.89
C ILE A 57 -15.54 20.56 -8.73
N ILE A 58 -15.02 19.32 -8.76
CA ILE A 58 -14.06 18.84 -7.77
C ILE A 58 -12.67 19.30 -8.23
N PRO A 59 -12.00 20.21 -7.49
CA PRO A 59 -10.64 20.61 -7.84
C PRO A 59 -9.68 19.42 -7.71
N GLU A 60 -8.76 19.28 -8.66
CA GLU A 60 -7.69 18.28 -8.56
C GLU A 60 -6.78 18.60 -7.37
N HIS A 61 -6.41 17.57 -6.61
CA HIS A 61 -5.51 17.73 -5.48
C HIS A 61 -4.11 18.01 -5.99
N ASN A 62 -3.55 19.17 -5.65
CA ASN A 62 -2.15 19.43 -5.89
C ASN A 62 -1.32 18.79 -4.76
N TYR A 63 -0.74 17.62 -5.04
CA TYR A 63 0.18 16.94 -4.12
C TYR A 63 1.56 17.61 -4.03
N GLY A 64 1.79 18.66 -4.83
CA GLY A 64 2.93 19.58 -4.71
C GLY A 64 4.27 18.87 -4.64
N VAL A 65 4.88 18.94 -3.45
CA VAL A 65 6.22 18.39 -3.15
C VAL A 65 6.23 16.85 -3.24
N LEU A 66 5.15 16.18 -2.82
CA LEU A 66 5.07 14.71 -2.90
C LEU A 66 5.10 14.25 -4.36
N GLN A 67 4.26 14.84 -5.23
CA GLN A 67 4.20 14.43 -6.63
C GLN A 67 5.47 14.77 -7.40
N SER A 68 6.07 15.94 -7.17
CA SER A 68 7.35 16.29 -7.79
C SER A 68 8.46 15.34 -7.35
N THR A 69 8.54 15.01 -6.06
CA THR A 69 9.53 14.04 -5.55
C THR A 69 9.30 12.65 -6.13
N ILE A 70 8.04 12.20 -6.30
CA ILE A 70 7.74 10.91 -6.96
C ILE A 70 8.30 10.89 -8.38
N VAL A 71 8.11 11.97 -9.15
CA VAL A 71 8.64 12.11 -10.51
C VAL A 71 10.17 12.04 -10.51
N ASP A 72 10.83 12.75 -9.59
CA ASP A 72 12.28 12.75 -9.46
C ASP A 72 12.82 11.35 -9.12
N ILE A 73 12.15 10.63 -8.22
CA ILE A 73 12.52 9.25 -7.87
C ILE A 73 12.33 8.30 -9.06
N ILE A 74 11.23 8.41 -9.80
CA ILE A 74 11.00 7.61 -11.02
C ILE A 74 12.13 7.83 -12.03
N LEU A 75 12.50 9.09 -12.28
CA LEU A 75 13.61 9.44 -13.18
C LEU A 75 14.96 8.94 -12.66
N SER A 76 15.23 9.05 -11.36
CA SER A 76 16.47 8.56 -10.74
C SER A 76 16.65 7.05 -10.88
N LYS A 77 15.55 6.30 -10.98
CA LYS A 77 15.54 4.85 -11.25
C LYS A 77 15.62 4.50 -12.74
N GLY A 78 15.71 5.49 -13.62
CA GLY A 78 15.72 5.30 -15.08
C GLY A 78 14.38 4.86 -15.67
N LEU A 79 13.28 5.05 -14.94
CA LEU A 79 11.94 4.65 -15.36
C LEU A 79 11.24 5.79 -16.12
N GLN A 80 10.23 5.44 -16.93
CA GLN A 80 9.40 6.44 -17.61
C GLN A 80 8.39 7.07 -16.63
N THR A 81 8.22 8.39 -16.73
CA THR A 81 7.27 9.16 -15.94
C THR A 81 5.85 9.04 -16.49
N GLU A 82 5.25 7.87 -16.30
CA GLU A 82 3.87 7.60 -16.70
C GLU A 82 2.89 8.08 -15.63
N ALA A 83 1.87 8.86 -16.03
CA ALA A 83 0.88 9.43 -15.11
C ALA A 83 0.13 8.35 -14.31
N THR A 84 -0.10 7.19 -14.92
CA THR A 84 -0.68 6.01 -14.26
C THR A 84 0.13 5.60 -13.04
N MET A 85 1.46 5.49 -13.17
CA MET A 85 2.34 5.06 -12.09
C MET A 85 2.34 6.08 -10.93
N ILE A 86 2.46 7.36 -11.25
CA ILE A 86 2.41 8.45 -10.26
C ILE A 86 1.10 8.40 -9.48
N ARG A 87 -0.03 8.24 -10.19
CA ARG A 87 -1.36 8.10 -9.57
C ARG A 87 -1.44 6.90 -8.63
N LYS A 88 -0.89 5.73 -9.02
CA LYS A 88 -0.91 4.53 -8.16
C LYS A 88 -0.03 4.69 -6.92
N VAL A 89 1.12 5.36 -7.03
CA VAL A 89 1.98 5.68 -5.89
C VAL A 89 1.26 6.58 -4.89
N ILE A 90 0.57 7.62 -5.38
CA ILE A 90 -0.25 8.52 -4.55
C ILE A 90 -1.41 7.76 -3.90
N GLN A 91 -2.12 6.92 -4.65
CA GLN A 91 -3.22 6.09 -4.10
C GLN A 91 -2.72 5.16 -3.00
N LEU A 92 -1.54 4.57 -3.15
CA LEU A 92 -0.92 3.76 -2.11
C LEU A 92 -0.61 4.60 -0.87
N TYR A 93 0.00 5.77 -1.03
CA TYR A 93 0.28 6.70 0.06
C TYR A 93 -1.00 7.05 0.85
N GLU A 94 -2.06 7.49 0.17
CA GLU A 94 -3.33 7.84 0.81
C GLU A 94 -3.97 6.64 1.53
N THR A 95 -3.87 5.45 0.93
CA THR A 95 -4.40 4.24 1.53
C THR A 95 -3.64 3.87 2.82
N MET A 96 -2.33 4.06 2.84
CA MET A 96 -1.47 3.78 4.01
C MET A 96 -1.67 4.79 5.16
N LEU A 97 -2.06 6.04 4.87
CA LEU A 97 -2.43 7.01 5.91
C LEU A 97 -3.65 6.56 6.72
N VAL A 98 -4.55 5.80 6.10
CA VAL A 98 -5.85 5.41 6.67
C VAL A 98 -5.83 3.99 7.23
N ARG A 99 -5.09 3.08 6.58
CA ARG A 99 -5.07 1.66 6.92
C ARG A 99 -3.63 1.19 7.13
N HIS A 100 -3.38 0.47 8.22
CA HIS A 100 -2.08 -0.20 8.41
C HIS A 100 -1.97 -1.48 7.58
N GLY A 101 -3.10 -2.12 7.23
CA GLY A 101 -3.16 -3.25 6.30
C GLY A 101 -3.53 -2.80 4.88
N VAL A 102 -2.67 -3.05 3.90
CA VAL A 102 -2.88 -2.64 2.50
C VAL A 102 -2.61 -3.80 1.54
N MET A 103 -3.47 -4.01 0.54
CA MET A 103 -3.25 -5.00 -0.52
C MET A 103 -3.08 -4.30 -1.88
N LEU A 104 -1.96 -4.60 -2.54
CA LEU A 104 -1.71 -4.29 -3.94
C LEU A 104 -2.22 -5.46 -4.77
N VAL A 105 -3.31 -5.23 -5.50
CA VAL A 105 -4.02 -6.29 -6.24
C VAL A 105 -3.81 -6.10 -7.74
N GLY A 106 -3.37 -7.14 -8.43
CA GLY A 106 -3.26 -7.13 -9.87
C GLY A 106 -2.28 -8.20 -10.38
N PRO A 107 -2.33 -8.56 -11.66
CA PRO A 107 -1.48 -9.61 -12.20
C PRO A 107 0.02 -9.26 -12.15
N THR A 108 0.85 -10.28 -12.32
CA THR A 108 2.31 -10.13 -12.38
C THR A 108 2.72 -9.22 -13.53
N GLY A 109 3.77 -8.43 -13.32
CA GLY A 109 4.22 -7.46 -14.32
C GLY A 109 3.43 -6.15 -14.37
N GLY A 110 2.45 -5.93 -13.48
CA GLY A 110 1.75 -4.63 -13.38
C GLY A 110 2.55 -3.50 -12.69
N GLY A 111 3.76 -3.76 -12.20
CA GLY A 111 4.59 -2.78 -11.50
C GLY A 111 4.26 -2.58 -10.02
N LYS A 112 3.53 -3.53 -9.39
CA LYS A 112 3.17 -3.49 -7.96
C LYS A 112 4.38 -3.27 -7.06
N THR A 113 5.43 -4.08 -7.25
CA THR A 113 6.69 -3.94 -6.54
C THR A 113 7.32 -2.56 -6.73
N THR A 114 7.36 -2.10 -7.98
CA THR A 114 7.91 -0.79 -8.35
C THR A 114 7.15 0.35 -7.66
N VAL A 115 5.83 0.27 -7.57
CA VAL A 115 4.97 1.30 -6.96
C VAL A 115 5.31 1.49 -5.48
N TYR A 116 5.37 0.43 -4.67
CA TYR A 116 5.71 0.60 -3.26
C TYR A 116 7.18 0.99 -3.06
N GLN A 117 8.11 0.52 -3.91
CA GLN A 117 9.51 0.91 -3.85
C GLN A 117 9.70 2.41 -4.14
N ILE A 118 9.02 2.94 -5.15
CA ILE A 118 9.01 4.38 -5.45
C ILE A 118 8.47 5.15 -4.24
N LEU A 119 7.37 4.69 -3.63
CA LEU A 119 6.83 5.34 -2.45
C LEU A 119 7.83 5.33 -1.28
N ALA A 120 8.47 4.20 -1.01
CA ALA A 120 9.46 4.08 0.06
C ALA A 120 10.62 5.06 -0.11
N ASP A 121 11.17 5.14 -1.32
CA ASP A 121 12.26 6.06 -1.65
C ASP A 121 11.81 7.53 -1.62
N THR A 122 10.57 7.80 -2.05
CA THR A 122 9.96 9.14 -1.99
C THR A 122 9.84 9.62 -0.53
N LEU A 123 9.32 8.78 0.37
CA LEU A 123 9.20 9.13 1.79
C LEU A 123 10.57 9.39 2.43
N GLY A 124 11.58 8.57 2.09
CA GLY A 124 12.95 8.78 2.53
C GLY A 124 13.60 10.05 1.96
N ALA A 125 13.28 10.43 0.72
CA ALA A 125 13.77 11.66 0.11
C ALA A 125 13.13 12.91 0.73
N LEU A 126 11.81 12.88 0.96
CA LEU A 126 11.09 13.96 1.63
C LEU A 126 11.58 14.17 3.06
N HIS A 127 11.85 13.08 3.78
CA HIS A 127 12.45 13.15 5.11
C HIS A 127 13.81 13.86 5.10
N LYS A 128 14.68 13.51 4.14
CA LYS A 128 16.01 14.14 3.98
C LYS A 128 15.92 15.61 3.58
N ALA A 129 14.87 15.99 2.85
CA ALA A 129 14.61 17.37 2.47
C ALA A 129 14.12 18.24 3.64
N GLY A 130 13.78 17.63 4.78
CA GLY A 130 13.31 18.34 5.98
C GLY A 130 11.87 18.82 5.89
N GLU A 131 11.05 18.18 5.05
CA GLU A 131 9.63 18.49 4.94
C GLU A 131 8.90 18.06 6.24
N ASP A 132 8.29 19.04 6.92
CA ASP A 132 7.60 18.85 8.21
C ASP A 132 6.25 18.14 8.02
N TYR A 133 6.29 16.83 7.81
CA TYR A 133 5.12 15.98 7.86
C TYR A 133 5.44 14.66 8.55
N HIS A 134 4.70 14.32 9.60
CA HIS A 134 4.99 13.17 10.47
C HIS A 134 5.08 11.83 9.71
N PHE A 135 4.40 11.72 8.56
CA PHE A 135 4.43 10.50 7.74
C PHE A 135 5.64 10.42 6.79
N PHE A 136 6.36 11.51 6.54
CA PHE A 136 7.58 11.51 5.72
C PHE A 136 8.76 10.98 6.52
N GLN A 137 8.75 9.67 6.73
CA GLN A 137 9.78 8.93 7.45
C GLN A 137 10.43 7.90 6.51
N PRO A 138 11.70 7.55 6.71
CA PRO A 138 12.34 6.46 6.00
C PRO A 138 11.58 5.14 6.17
N VAL A 139 11.71 4.24 5.19
CA VAL A 139 11.01 2.97 5.17
C VAL A 139 11.99 1.80 5.25
N LYS A 140 11.73 0.85 6.14
CA LYS A 140 12.38 -0.46 6.22
C LYS A 140 11.42 -1.54 5.77
N THR A 141 11.83 -2.37 4.82
CA THR A 141 10.97 -3.43 4.27
C THR A 141 11.41 -4.82 4.75
N TYR A 142 10.44 -5.66 5.08
CA TYR A 142 10.61 -7.06 5.44
C TYR A 142 9.77 -7.87 4.45
N VAL A 143 10.39 -8.43 3.42
CA VAL A 143 9.69 -9.14 2.34
C VAL A 143 9.73 -10.64 2.61
N LEU A 144 8.58 -11.29 2.57
CA LEU A 144 8.43 -12.73 2.75
C LEU A 144 7.42 -13.30 1.74
N ASN A 145 7.67 -14.52 1.27
CA ASN A 145 6.72 -15.25 0.42
C ASN A 145 6.02 -16.33 1.25
N PRO A 146 4.74 -16.15 1.64
CA PRO A 146 4.04 -17.06 2.54
C PRO A 146 3.79 -18.44 1.94
N LYS A 147 3.83 -18.57 0.61
CA LYS A 147 3.64 -19.84 -0.10
C LYS A 147 4.92 -20.64 -0.33
N SER A 148 6.07 -20.00 -0.16
CA SER A 148 7.37 -20.66 -0.30
C SER A 148 7.75 -21.53 0.90
N ILE A 149 7.01 -21.41 2.01
CA ILE A 149 7.27 -22.08 3.28
C ILE A 149 5.99 -22.73 3.84
N THR A 150 6.16 -23.64 4.79
CA THR A 150 5.02 -24.28 5.46
C THR A 150 4.35 -23.33 6.47
N MET A 151 3.12 -23.65 6.86
CA MET A 151 2.39 -22.87 7.89
C MET A 151 3.13 -22.83 9.23
N GLY A 152 3.77 -23.94 9.62
CA GLY A 152 4.60 -24.01 10.82
C GLY A 152 5.86 -23.15 10.72
N GLU A 153 6.50 -23.08 9.55
CA GLU A 153 7.65 -22.18 9.33
C GLU A 153 7.24 -20.71 9.21
N LEU A 154 6.00 -20.41 8.80
CA LEU A 154 5.49 -19.04 8.70
C LEU A 154 5.12 -18.46 10.08
N TYR A 155 4.33 -19.20 10.86
CA TYR A 155 3.78 -18.72 12.14
C TYR A 155 4.47 -19.29 13.38
N GLY A 156 5.20 -20.38 13.23
CA GLY A 156 5.83 -21.13 14.32
C GLY A 156 5.11 -22.44 14.57
N GLU A 157 5.90 -23.42 15.01
CA GLU A 157 5.41 -24.76 15.35
C GLU A 157 6.20 -25.33 16.52
N VAL A 158 5.61 -26.31 17.21
CA VAL A 158 6.33 -27.10 18.21
C VAL A 158 7.13 -28.16 17.48
N ASN A 159 8.44 -28.22 17.74
CA ASN A 159 9.28 -29.26 17.20
C ASN A 159 8.91 -30.60 17.86
N ASN A 160 8.45 -31.58 17.07
CA ASN A 160 8.01 -32.88 17.59
C ASN A 160 9.11 -33.69 18.29
N LEU A 161 10.39 -33.41 18.01
CA LEU A 161 11.51 -34.13 18.62
C LEU A 161 11.97 -33.48 19.93
N THR A 162 12.08 -32.15 19.97
CA THR A 162 12.56 -31.43 21.16
C THR A 162 11.44 -30.96 22.08
N LEU A 163 10.20 -30.95 21.59
CA LEU A 163 9.02 -30.35 22.24
C LEU A 163 9.17 -28.84 22.52
N GLU A 164 10.15 -28.19 21.90
CA GLU A 164 10.38 -26.76 22.02
C GLU A 164 9.65 -26.00 20.91
N TRP A 165 9.23 -24.77 21.24
CA TRP A 165 8.62 -23.86 20.29
C TRP A 165 9.69 -23.29 19.35
N LYS A 166 9.45 -23.41 18.03
CA LYS A 166 10.26 -22.77 16.99
C LYS A 166 9.46 -21.62 16.40
N ASP A 167 10.00 -20.40 16.51
CA ASP A 167 9.38 -19.20 15.92
C ASP A 167 9.36 -19.27 14.39
N GLY A 168 8.25 -18.83 13.81
CA GLY A 168 8.09 -18.70 12.37
C GLY A 168 8.60 -17.37 11.81
N LEU A 169 8.79 -17.31 10.49
CA LEU A 169 9.35 -16.15 9.80
C LEU A 169 8.52 -14.87 9.98
N MET A 170 7.18 -14.99 10.01
CA MET A 170 6.29 -13.84 10.25
C MET A 170 6.48 -13.28 11.66
N ALA A 171 6.53 -14.15 12.66
CA ALA A 171 6.74 -13.77 14.05
C ALA A 171 8.10 -13.07 14.22
N LEU A 172 9.17 -13.62 13.63
CA LEU A 172 10.50 -13.03 13.66
C LEU A 172 10.54 -11.64 13.00
N SER A 173 9.90 -11.49 11.82
CA SER A 173 9.85 -10.23 11.08
C SER A 173 9.09 -9.14 11.86
N VAL A 174 7.92 -9.48 12.41
CA VAL A 174 7.12 -8.57 13.24
C VAL A 174 7.87 -8.19 14.51
N ARG A 175 8.52 -9.16 15.17
CA ARG A 175 9.30 -8.92 16.39
C ARG A 175 10.47 -7.97 16.11
N ALA A 176 11.21 -8.19 15.01
CA ALA A 176 12.29 -7.29 14.59
C ALA A 176 11.77 -5.86 14.34
N ALA A 177 10.63 -5.72 13.67
CA ALA A 177 10.01 -4.43 13.41
C ALA A 177 9.51 -3.71 14.68
N VAL A 178 8.99 -4.45 15.67
CA VAL A 178 8.52 -3.91 16.96
C VAL A 178 9.67 -3.50 17.89
N VAL A 179 10.78 -4.25 17.86
CA VAL A 179 11.99 -3.93 18.65
C VAL A 179 12.63 -2.62 18.18
N ASP A 180 12.51 -2.30 16.89
CA ASP A 180 13.00 -1.05 16.33
C ASP A 180 12.11 0.14 16.73
N THR A 181 12.55 0.88 17.75
CA THR A 181 11.86 2.05 18.31
C THR A 181 12.02 3.33 17.49
N SER A 182 12.65 3.28 16.31
CA SER A 182 12.70 4.43 15.40
C SER A 182 11.31 4.85 14.92
N GLU A 183 11.18 6.10 14.48
CA GLU A 183 9.95 6.60 13.83
C GLU A 183 9.84 6.13 12.36
N ASP A 184 10.88 5.48 11.83
CA ASP A 184 10.87 4.87 10.50
C ASP A 184 9.65 3.97 10.31
N HIS A 185 9.07 4.00 9.12
CA HIS A 185 8.05 3.03 8.74
C HIS A 185 8.67 1.65 8.60
N LYS A 186 7.97 0.62 9.09
CA LYS A 186 8.34 -0.79 8.91
C LYS A 186 7.26 -1.49 8.10
N TRP A 187 7.57 -1.85 6.87
CA TRP A 187 6.61 -2.52 5.98
C TRP A 187 6.90 -4.02 5.96
N ILE A 188 5.94 -4.81 6.40
CA ILE A 188 6.01 -6.27 6.36
C ILE A 188 5.20 -6.70 5.14
N ILE A 189 5.91 -7.12 4.10
CA ILE A 189 5.38 -7.37 2.77
C ILE A 189 5.27 -8.87 2.56
N SER A 190 4.04 -9.36 2.42
CA SER A 190 3.77 -10.73 2.00
C SER A 190 3.58 -10.77 0.49
N ASP A 191 4.59 -11.25 -0.23
CA ASP A 191 4.60 -11.39 -1.68
C ASP A 191 4.21 -12.81 -2.10
N GLY A 192 2.98 -12.98 -2.56
CA GLY A 192 2.47 -14.27 -2.98
C GLY A 192 0.94 -14.34 -2.96
N PRO A 193 0.35 -15.38 -3.56
CA PRO A 193 -1.10 -15.48 -3.66
C PRO A 193 -1.72 -15.68 -2.27
N VAL A 194 -2.86 -15.02 -2.07
CA VAL A 194 -3.68 -15.19 -0.86
C VAL A 194 -4.15 -16.63 -0.76
N ASP A 195 -4.13 -17.17 0.45
CA ASP A 195 -4.78 -18.43 0.80
C ASP A 195 -5.58 -18.22 2.07
N ALA A 196 -6.78 -18.80 2.13
CA ALA A 196 -7.66 -18.69 3.29
C ALA A 196 -6.95 -19.13 4.58
N LEU A 197 -6.11 -20.18 4.53
CA LEU A 197 -5.47 -20.75 5.71
C LEU A 197 -4.47 -19.80 6.37
N TRP A 198 -3.61 -19.14 5.58
CA TRP A 198 -2.60 -18.27 6.16
C TRP A 198 -3.13 -16.88 6.47
N ILE A 199 -4.05 -16.34 5.66
CA ILE A 199 -4.51 -14.97 5.87
C ILE A 199 -5.50 -14.83 7.03
N GLU A 200 -6.21 -15.91 7.39
CA GLU A 200 -7.14 -15.91 8.53
C GLU A 200 -6.43 -15.65 9.86
N ASN A 201 -5.21 -16.18 10.03
CA ASN A 201 -4.37 -15.94 11.20
C ASN A 201 -3.93 -14.47 11.33
N LEU A 202 -4.08 -13.66 10.27
CA LEU A 202 -3.77 -12.23 10.28
C LEU A 202 -4.98 -11.34 10.59
N ASN A 203 -6.18 -11.89 10.75
CA ASN A 203 -7.38 -11.08 10.93
C ASN A 203 -7.30 -10.16 12.16
N THR A 204 -6.72 -10.63 13.27
CA THR A 204 -6.53 -9.84 14.51
C THR A 204 -5.42 -8.79 14.40
N VAL A 205 -4.45 -8.99 13.52
CA VAL A 205 -3.41 -7.97 13.26
C VAL A 205 -3.89 -6.92 12.28
N LEU A 206 -4.80 -7.28 11.37
CA LEU A 206 -5.38 -6.38 10.36
C LEU A 206 -6.57 -5.55 10.87
N ASP A 207 -7.13 -5.89 12.04
CA ASP A 207 -8.15 -5.07 12.68
C ASP A 207 -7.55 -3.97 13.57
N ASP A 208 -8.42 -3.21 14.25
CA ASP A 208 -8.03 -2.08 15.10
C ASP A 208 -7.20 -2.50 16.33
N ASN A 209 -7.18 -3.78 16.69
CA ASN A 209 -6.36 -4.28 17.80
C ASN A 209 -4.86 -4.28 17.46
N LYS A 210 -4.52 -4.38 16.16
CA LYS A 210 -3.14 -4.42 15.66
C LYS A 210 -2.28 -5.45 16.39
N MET A 211 -2.83 -6.65 16.62
CA MET A 211 -2.20 -7.67 17.46
C MET A 211 -2.04 -9.00 16.70
N LEU A 212 -0.79 -9.43 16.55
CA LEU A 212 -0.47 -10.77 16.04
C LEU A 212 -0.58 -11.78 17.18
N CYS A 213 -1.44 -12.78 17.00
CA CYS A 213 -1.64 -13.86 17.95
C CYS A 213 -1.02 -15.14 17.38
N LEU A 214 -0.05 -15.71 18.10
CA LEU A 214 0.62 -16.96 17.72
C LEU A 214 0.02 -18.16 18.45
N ALA A 215 0.24 -19.37 17.92
CA ALA A 215 -0.33 -20.59 18.49
C ALA A 215 0.21 -20.93 19.89
N ASN A 216 1.41 -20.45 20.24
CA ASN A 216 1.97 -20.52 21.60
C ASN A 216 1.30 -19.53 22.59
N SER A 217 0.19 -18.90 22.20
CA SER A 217 -0.51 -17.84 22.97
C SER A 217 0.26 -16.54 23.16
N GLU A 218 1.40 -16.37 22.47
CA GLU A 218 2.10 -15.09 22.42
C GLU A 218 1.27 -14.07 21.63
N ARG A 219 1.29 -12.83 22.13
CA ARG A 219 0.55 -11.70 21.55
C ARG A 219 1.51 -10.55 21.33
N ILE A 220 1.78 -10.23 20.07
CA ILE A 220 2.69 -9.16 19.67
C ILE A 220 1.86 -8.00 19.13
N LYS A 221 1.89 -6.86 19.81
CA LYS A 221 1.19 -5.65 19.39
C LYS A 221 2.07 -4.82 18.46
N LEU A 222 1.54 -4.46 17.30
CA LEU A 222 2.22 -3.62 16.33
C LEU A 222 2.23 -2.16 16.80
N THR A 223 3.33 -1.47 16.53
CA THR A 223 3.43 -0.01 16.67
C THR A 223 2.75 0.68 15.49
N PRO A 224 2.37 1.97 15.63
CA PRO A 224 1.70 2.70 14.55
C PRO A 224 2.53 2.84 13.26
N SER A 225 3.86 2.72 13.34
CA SER A 225 4.79 2.79 12.19
C SER A 225 4.91 1.47 11.42
N ILE A 226 4.30 0.38 11.91
CA ILE A 226 4.30 -0.91 11.20
C ILE A 226 3.09 -0.99 10.27
N HIS A 227 3.36 -1.29 9.01
CA HIS A 227 2.35 -1.54 7.98
C HIS A 227 2.45 -2.98 7.47
N MET A 228 1.30 -3.64 7.34
CA MET A 228 1.18 -4.96 6.73
C MET A 228 0.77 -4.78 5.27
N MET A 229 1.63 -5.21 4.36
CA MET A 229 1.41 -5.08 2.92
C MET A 229 1.29 -6.46 2.27
N PHE A 230 0.41 -6.58 1.29
CA PHE A 230 0.22 -7.81 0.54
C PHE A 230 0.34 -7.51 -0.96
N GLU A 231 1.22 -8.22 -1.64
CA GLU A 231 1.30 -8.20 -3.10
C GLU A 231 0.63 -9.46 -3.63
N VAL A 232 -0.52 -9.30 -4.29
CA VAL A 232 -1.41 -10.42 -4.64
C VAL A 232 -1.93 -10.27 -6.06
N GLU A 233 -2.14 -11.39 -6.75
CA GLU A 233 -2.71 -11.40 -8.09
C GLU A 233 -4.22 -11.10 -8.08
N ASP A 234 -4.96 -11.87 -7.26
CA ASP A 234 -6.40 -11.75 -7.13
C ASP A 234 -6.86 -12.10 -5.70
N LEU A 235 -8.12 -11.77 -5.41
CA LEU A 235 -8.75 -11.96 -4.10
C LEU A 235 -9.84 -13.04 -4.13
N ARG A 236 -9.87 -13.93 -5.13
CA ARG A 236 -10.98 -14.90 -5.33
C ARG A 236 -11.16 -15.85 -4.15
N VAL A 237 -10.06 -16.17 -3.46
CA VAL A 237 -10.03 -17.09 -2.31
C VAL A 237 -9.96 -16.37 -0.97
N ALA A 238 -9.95 -15.04 -0.96
CA ALA A 238 -9.93 -14.25 0.25
C ALA A 238 -11.34 -14.09 0.83
N SER A 239 -11.47 -14.21 2.15
CA SER A 239 -12.77 -13.98 2.79
C SER A 239 -13.18 -12.50 2.69
N PRO A 240 -14.48 -12.17 2.52
CA PRO A 240 -14.93 -10.78 2.53
C PRO A 240 -14.58 -10.03 3.82
N ALA A 241 -14.47 -10.75 4.95
CA ALA A 241 -14.05 -10.19 6.22
C ALA A 241 -12.61 -9.67 6.15
N THR A 242 -11.69 -10.44 5.57
CA THR A 242 -10.29 -10.05 5.38
C THR A 242 -10.18 -8.85 4.45
N VAL A 243 -10.87 -8.87 3.30
CA VAL A 243 -10.88 -7.77 2.32
C VAL A 243 -11.42 -6.47 2.93
N SER A 244 -12.41 -6.55 3.83
CA SER A 244 -13.00 -5.36 4.46
C SER A 244 -12.07 -4.64 5.46
N ARG A 245 -11.06 -5.34 5.98
CA ARG A 245 -10.11 -4.83 6.99
C ARG A 245 -8.92 -4.12 6.36
N CYS A 246 -8.57 -4.49 5.13
CA CYS A 246 -7.45 -3.90 4.40
C CYS A 246 -7.90 -2.75 3.47
N GLY A 247 -6.97 -1.84 3.17
CA GLY A 247 -7.10 -0.88 2.07
C GLY A 247 -6.66 -1.51 0.75
N MET A 248 -7.47 -1.40 -0.30
CA MET A 248 -7.19 -2.01 -1.61
C MET A 248 -6.65 -0.97 -2.57
N VAL A 249 -5.59 -1.31 -3.30
CA VAL A 249 -5.11 -0.56 -4.46
C VAL A 249 -4.99 -1.51 -5.63
N TYR A 250 -5.89 -1.34 -6.61
CA TYR A 250 -5.86 -2.14 -7.84
C TYR A 250 -4.83 -1.56 -8.83
N ILE A 251 -3.95 -2.42 -9.32
CA ILE A 251 -2.93 -2.11 -10.29
C ILE A 251 -3.18 -2.96 -11.53
N ASP A 252 -3.78 -2.33 -12.53
CA ASP A 252 -4.09 -2.95 -13.80
C ASP A 252 -2.94 -2.70 -14.81
N PRO A 253 -2.27 -3.74 -15.33
CA PRO A 253 -1.22 -3.58 -16.34
C PRO A 253 -1.73 -2.94 -17.64
N GLU A 254 -3.01 -3.06 -17.96
CA GLU A 254 -3.57 -2.46 -19.17
C GLU A 254 -3.54 -0.93 -19.13
N GLU A 255 -3.54 -0.33 -17.93
CA GLU A 255 -3.40 1.12 -17.76
C GLU A 255 -1.98 1.61 -18.11
N LEU A 256 -0.94 0.80 -17.86
CA LEU A 256 0.45 1.16 -18.14
C LEU A 256 0.84 0.87 -19.60
N LYS A 257 0.21 -0.15 -20.21
CA LYS A 257 0.51 -0.64 -21.58
C LYS A 257 1.96 -1.07 -21.75
N TRP A 258 2.35 -1.49 -22.96
CA TRP A 258 3.67 -2.07 -23.22
C TRP A 258 4.78 -1.03 -23.52
N MET A 259 4.42 0.15 -24.03
CA MET A 259 5.38 1.15 -24.53
C MET A 259 6.39 1.65 -23.49
N PRO A 260 6.00 1.92 -22.22
CA PRO A 260 6.94 2.40 -21.21
C PRO A 260 8.07 1.39 -20.92
N TYR A 261 7.76 0.08 -20.96
CA TYR A 261 8.76 -0.98 -20.80
C TYR A 261 9.80 -0.94 -21.92
N VAL A 262 9.36 -0.78 -23.17
CA VAL A 262 10.26 -0.73 -24.33
C VAL A 262 11.14 0.52 -24.29
N LYS A 263 10.58 1.68 -23.97
CA LYS A 263 11.36 2.93 -23.82
C LYS A 263 12.42 2.81 -22.73
N THR A 264 12.05 2.26 -21.58
CA THR A 264 12.99 2.02 -20.47
C THR A 264 14.12 1.07 -20.89
N TRP A 265 13.77 -0.02 -21.59
CA TRP A 265 14.75 -0.99 -22.08
C TRP A 265 15.68 -0.39 -23.13
N MET A 266 15.16 0.41 -24.07
CA MET A 266 15.95 1.12 -25.07
C MET A 266 16.93 2.12 -24.46
N ALA A 267 16.47 2.91 -23.48
CA ALA A 267 17.34 3.85 -22.76
C ALA A 267 18.51 3.13 -22.06
N GLY A 268 18.24 1.97 -21.43
CA GLY A 268 19.29 1.15 -20.80
C GLY A 268 20.23 0.45 -21.79
N LEU A 269 19.87 0.34 -23.07
CA LEU A 269 20.76 -0.17 -24.12
C LEU A 269 21.72 0.91 -24.62
N GLU A 270 21.26 2.15 -24.78
CA GLU A 270 22.12 3.27 -25.19
C GLU A 270 23.29 3.47 -24.23
N GLU A 271 23.04 3.34 -22.92
CA GLU A 271 24.11 3.36 -21.91
C GLU A 271 25.14 2.24 -22.13
N LYS A 272 24.70 1.01 -22.42
CA LYS A 272 25.61 -0.14 -22.57
C LYS A 272 26.41 -0.14 -23.86
N VAL A 273 25.83 0.38 -24.95
CA VAL A 273 26.49 0.45 -26.25
C VAL A 273 27.53 1.57 -26.28
N CYS A 274 27.37 2.64 -25.48
CA CYS A 274 28.37 3.71 -25.37
C CYS A 274 29.69 3.28 -24.69
N PHE A 275 29.72 2.11 -24.03
CA PHE A 275 30.93 1.53 -23.42
C PHE A 275 31.66 0.49 -24.30
N ILE A 276 31.21 0.27 -25.54
CA ILE A 276 31.83 -0.64 -26.52
C ILE A 276 32.40 0.19 -27.68
#